data_AF-A0A6G1KK26-F1
#
_entry.id   AF-A0A6G1KK26-F1
#
_cell.length_a   1.000
_cell.length_b   1.000
_cell.length_c   1.000
_cell.angle_alpha   90.00
_cell.angle_beta   90.00
_cell.angle_gamma   90.00
#
_symmetry.space_group_name_H-M   'P 1'
#
loop_
_entity.id
_entity.type
_entity.pdbx_description
1 polymer ?
#
loop_
_entity_poly.entity_id
_entity_poly.type
_entity_poly.pdbx_seq_one_letter_code
_entity_poly.pdbx_strand_id
1 'polypeptide(L)'
;MSEEELELYFASYVPLSSLPTPPPAKTVSIPAVQQKVDSTEAETPELEAHATYLSKLIPSNVSTQAPSMPIVADFLFRANLPIEMLAFTACILDALSHRFAASFRTASLPCTPTPFRYVPLFAKLQRQPPVRPEVVILAALSLAHGWLEDQPRSTAHWASVEGAAMFTTWELESAKTCILKDVDYGLFRITDKMVQRMLAGLRANATGLARQESGAFEEKEKRPKLSLKMRGAATWVHGMQTPEPSP
;
A
#
# COMPACT_ATOMS: atom_id res chain seq x y z
N MET A 1 -10.32 41.19 -43.52
CA MET A 1 -11.03 41.69 -42.34
C MET A 1 -10.73 43.17 -42.23
N SER A 2 -11.72 44.01 -42.54
CA SER A 2 -11.64 45.45 -42.28
C SER A 2 -11.85 45.72 -40.79
N GLU A 3 -11.37 46.86 -40.32
CA GLU A 3 -11.54 47.30 -38.92
C GLU A 3 -13.03 47.35 -38.52
N GLU A 4 -13.88 47.74 -39.47
CA GLU A 4 -15.34 47.76 -39.37
C GLU A 4 -15.94 46.36 -39.13
N GLU A 5 -15.38 45.32 -39.75
CA GLU A 5 -15.78 43.92 -39.57
C GLU A 5 -15.40 43.41 -38.17
N LEU A 6 -14.26 43.89 -37.65
CA LEU A 6 -13.75 43.53 -36.33
C LEU A 6 -14.58 44.18 -35.21
N GLU A 7 -14.99 45.44 -35.40
CA GLU A 7 -15.87 46.16 -34.47
C GLU A 7 -17.26 45.54 -34.42
N LEU A 8 -17.82 45.13 -35.55
CA LEU A 8 -19.09 44.38 -35.60
C LEU A 8 -19.00 43.03 -34.87
N TYR A 9 -17.87 42.33 -35.00
CA TYR A 9 -17.62 41.10 -34.26
C TYR A 9 -17.57 41.37 -32.75
N PHE A 10 -16.84 42.40 -32.29
CA PHE A 10 -16.80 42.79 -30.89
C PHE A 10 -18.15 43.27 -30.33
N ALA A 11 -18.95 43.97 -31.13
CA ALA A 11 -20.28 44.43 -30.75
C ALA A 11 -21.30 43.28 -30.60
N SER A 12 -21.04 42.12 -31.21
CA SER A 12 -21.89 40.94 -31.12
C SER A 12 -21.58 40.01 -29.94
N TYR A 13 -20.54 40.31 -29.15
CA TYR A 13 -20.22 39.53 -27.95
C TYR A 13 -21.28 39.70 -26.87
N VAL A 14 -22.04 38.64 -26.65
CA VAL A 14 -22.88 38.47 -25.47
C VAL A 14 -21.97 38.22 -24.26
N PRO A 15 -22.07 39.00 -23.16
CA PRO A 15 -21.27 38.78 -21.96
C PRO A 15 -21.41 37.34 -21.47
N LEU A 16 -20.31 36.70 -21.06
CA LEU A 16 -20.32 35.32 -20.54
C LEU A 16 -21.20 35.15 -19.29
N SER A 17 -21.64 36.25 -18.66
CA SER A 17 -22.62 36.28 -17.57
C SER A 17 -24.07 36.05 -18.03
N SER A 18 -24.32 35.96 -19.34
CA SER A 18 -25.63 35.65 -19.93
C SER A 18 -25.84 34.15 -20.13
N LEU A 19 -24.84 33.33 -19.80
CA LEU A 19 -25.04 31.89 -19.71
C LEU A 19 -26.09 31.66 -18.62
N PRO A 20 -27.15 30.86 -18.88
CA PRO A 20 -28.11 30.54 -17.85
C PRO A 20 -27.33 29.96 -16.66
N THR A 21 -27.45 30.61 -15.50
CA THR A 21 -26.98 30.02 -14.26
C THR A 21 -27.57 28.62 -14.17
N PRO A 22 -26.75 27.58 -13.92
CA PRO A 22 -27.29 26.24 -13.73
C PRO A 22 -28.37 26.32 -12.66
N PRO A 23 -29.57 25.76 -12.88
CA PRO A 23 -30.62 25.78 -11.88
C PRO A 23 -30.07 25.19 -10.58
N PRO A 24 -30.45 25.71 -9.40
CA PRO A 24 -30.07 25.10 -8.14
C PRO A 24 -30.47 23.63 -8.18
N ALA A 25 -29.52 22.74 -7.91
CA ALA A 25 -29.75 21.31 -7.93
C ALA A 25 -30.93 20.99 -7.01
N LYS A 26 -32.06 20.60 -7.58
CA LYS A 26 -33.12 19.93 -6.83
C LYS A 26 -32.48 18.68 -6.27
N THR A 27 -32.51 18.53 -4.97
CA THR A 27 -32.21 17.28 -4.27
C THR A 27 -33.12 16.20 -4.84
N VAL A 28 -32.62 15.49 -5.85
CA VAL A 28 -33.21 14.24 -6.27
C VAL A 28 -32.84 13.26 -5.17
N SER A 29 -33.78 13.03 -4.26
CA SER A 29 -33.84 11.82 -3.45
C SER A 29 -33.88 10.64 -4.42
N ILE A 30 -32.69 10.09 -4.71
CA ILE A 30 -32.54 8.82 -5.40
C ILE A 30 -33.30 7.80 -4.52
N PRO A 31 -34.33 7.10 -5.04
CA PRO A 31 -34.86 5.96 -4.31
C PRO A 31 -33.73 4.96 -4.17
N ALA A 32 -33.42 4.62 -2.92
CA ALA A 32 -32.44 3.62 -2.58
C ALA A 32 -32.64 2.39 -3.46
N VAL A 33 -31.72 2.18 -4.41
CA VAL A 33 -31.51 0.86 -4.96
C VAL A 33 -31.14 0.03 -3.75
N GLN A 34 -32.05 -0.84 -3.36
CA GLN A 34 -31.82 -1.86 -2.35
C GLN A 34 -30.71 -2.76 -2.90
N GLN A 35 -29.45 -2.37 -2.68
CA GLN A 35 -28.40 -3.35 -2.54
C GLN A 35 -28.79 -4.20 -1.35
N LYS A 36 -29.10 -5.45 -1.66
CA LYS A 36 -29.27 -6.53 -0.71
C LYS A 36 -28.02 -6.56 0.19
N VAL A 37 -28.11 -5.90 1.34
CA VAL A 37 -27.12 -5.99 2.42
C VAL A 37 -27.35 -7.34 3.07
N ASP A 38 -26.52 -8.31 2.70
CA ASP A 38 -26.54 -9.63 3.28
C ASP A 38 -25.11 -10.18 3.25
N SER A 39 -24.17 -9.56 3.98
CA SER A 39 -22.76 -10.02 4.07
C SER A 39 -21.94 -9.46 5.25
N THR A 40 -22.53 -9.00 6.37
CA THR A 40 -21.73 -8.33 7.42
C THR A 40 -20.82 -9.27 8.24
N GLU A 41 -20.98 -10.59 8.15
CA GLU A 41 -20.11 -11.57 8.83
C GLU A 41 -19.09 -12.26 7.91
N ALA A 42 -19.23 -12.17 6.58
CA ALA A 42 -18.34 -12.84 5.63
C ALA A 42 -17.25 -11.92 5.04
N GLU A 43 -17.41 -10.60 5.15
CA GLU A 43 -16.44 -9.63 4.61
C GLU A 43 -15.16 -9.54 5.46
N THR A 44 -15.25 -9.77 6.77
CA THR A 44 -14.09 -9.70 7.67
C THR A 44 -12.99 -10.72 7.34
N PRO A 45 -13.25 -12.03 7.13
CA PRO A 45 -12.21 -12.97 6.74
C PRO A 45 -11.66 -12.72 5.33
N GLU A 46 -12.47 -12.18 4.41
CA GLU A 46 -12.02 -11.83 3.06
C GLU A 46 -11.04 -10.63 3.08
N LEU A 47 -11.36 -9.59 3.86
CA LEU A 47 -10.48 -8.43 4.05
C LEU A 47 -9.16 -8.84 4.72
N GLU A 48 -9.19 -9.75 5.69
CA GLU A 48 -7.98 -10.30 6.30
C GLU A 48 -7.14 -11.10 5.29
N ALA A 49 -7.77 -11.86 4.40
CA ALA A 49 -7.07 -12.56 3.33
C ALA A 49 -6.39 -11.61 2.34
N HIS A 50 -7.07 -10.53 1.97
CA HIS A 50 -6.51 -9.48 1.12
C HIS A 50 -5.37 -8.74 1.82
N ALA A 51 -5.56 -8.38 3.09
CA ALA A 51 -4.52 -7.75 3.91
C ALA A 51 -3.27 -8.65 4.02
N THR A 52 -3.47 -9.95 4.21
CA THR A 52 -2.41 -10.95 4.23
C THR A 52 -1.68 -11.01 2.88
N TYR A 53 -2.40 -10.96 1.77
CA TYR A 53 -1.80 -10.97 0.43
C TYR A 53 -0.96 -9.72 0.17
N LEU A 54 -1.50 -8.53 0.43
CA LEU A 54 -0.77 -7.26 0.24
C LEU A 54 0.46 -7.17 1.14
N SER A 55 0.35 -7.64 2.38
CA SER A 55 1.44 -7.68 3.35
C SER A 55 2.63 -8.51 2.87
N LYS A 56 2.40 -9.58 2.08
CA LYS A 56 3.45 -10.43 1.52
C LYS A 56 4.21 -9.77 0.37
N LEU A 57 3.64 -8.74 -0.27
CA LEU A 57 4.27 -8.03 -1.39
C LEU A 57 5.25 -6.95 -0.93
N ILE A 58 5.22 -6.55 0.35
CA ILE A 58 6.18 -5.57 0.87
C ILE A 58 7.58 -6.18 0.89
N PRO A 59 8.61 -5.50 0.35
CA PRO A 59 9.98 -5.95 0.47
C PRO A 59 10.39 -6.13 1.95
N SER A 60 10.85 -7.32 2.32
CA SER A 60 11.16 -7.68 3.72
C SER A 60 12.27 -6.84 4.36
N ASN A 61 13.05 -6.12 3.56
CA ASN A 61 14.09 -5.21 4.02
C ASN A 61 13.56 -3.81 4.39
N VAL A 62 12.27 -3.50 4.19
CA VAL A 62 11.66 -2.20 4.53
C VAL A 62 11.73 -1.92 6.03
N SER A 63 11.36 -2.90 6.85
CA SER A 63 11.37 -2.80 8.31
C SER A 63 11.82 -4.13 8.91
N THR A 64 12.31 -4.08 10.15
CA THR A 64 12.60 -5.29 10.93
C THR A 64 11.33 -5.94 11.46
N GLN A 65 10.23 -5.19 11.51
CA GLN A 65 8.92 -5.69 11.91
C GLN A 65 8.13 -6.11 10.66
N ALA A 66 7.45 -7.25 10.75
CA ALA A 66 6.49 -7.64 9.72
C ALA A 66 5.27 -6.70 9.78
N PRO A 67 4.63 -6.41 8.63
CA PRO A 67 3.39 -5.65 8.60
C PRO A 67 2.30 -6.34 9.43
N SER A 68 1.66 -5.57 10.28
CA SER A 68 0.52 -5.99 11.09
C SER A 68 -0.71 -6.17 10.21
N MET A 69 -1.08 -7.42 9.98
CA MET A 69 -2.27 -7.80 9.22
C MET A 69 -3.56 -7.11 9.70
N PRO A 70 -3.88 -7.03 11.01
CA PRO A 70 -5.12 -6.39 11.44
C PRO A 70 -5.14 -4.89 11.12
N ILE A 71 -3.99 -4.21 11.19
CA ILE A 71 -3.90 -2.79 10.82
C ILE A 71 -4.15 -2.59 9.33
N VAL A 72 -3.67 -3.50 8.49
CA VAL A 72 -3.91 -3.46 7.05
C VAL A 72 -5.37 -3.79 6.73
N ALA A 73 -5.97 -4.80 7.38
CA ALA A 73 -7.39 -5.12 7.22
C ALA A 73 -8.28 -3.93 7.58
N ASP A 74 -7.94 -3.23 8.67
CA ASP A 74 -8.54 -1.97 9.09
C ASP A 74 -8.46 -0.86 8.03
N PHE A 75 -7.32 -0.74 7.32
CA PHE A 75 -7.20 0.19 6.20
C PHE A 75 -8.14 -0.17 5.06
N LEU A 76 -8.21 -1.46 4.71
CA LEU A 76 -9.08 -1.93 3.64
C LEU A 76 -10.56 -1.72 3.98
N PHE A 77 -10.94 -2.00 5.23
CA PHE A 77 -12.28 -1.81 5.74
C PHE A 77 -12.71 -0.33 5.68
N ARG A 78 -11.86 0.60 6.17
CA ARG A 78 -12.19 2.04 6.15
C ARG A 78 -12.20 2.61 4.74
N ALA A 79 -11.24 2.20 3.91
CA ALA A 79 -11.10 2.77 2.57
C ALA A 79 -12.24 2.33 1.66
N ASN A 80 -12.79 1.13 1.91
CA ASN A 80 -13.92 0.53 1.20
C ASN A 80 -13.75 0.61 -0.32
N LEU A 81 -12.61 0.11 -0.80
CA LEU A 81 -12.21 0.19 -2.21
C LEU A 81 -12.63 -1.08 -2.97
N PRO A 82 -12.96 -0.97 -4.26
CA PRO A 82 -13.25 -2.14 -5.09
C PRO A 82 -12.01 -3.05 -5.21
N ILE A 83 -12.24 -4.36 -5.33
CA ILE A 83 -11.16 -5.36 -5.39
C ILE A 83 -10.21 -5.13 -6.57
N GLU A 84 -10.68 -4.54 -7.66
CA GLU A 84 -9.88 -4.14 -8.81
C GLU A 84 -8.81 -3.10 -8.43
N MET A 85 -9.15 -2.17 -7.53
CA MET A 85 -8.21 -1.17 -7.02
C MET A 85 -7.21 -1.80 -6.04
N LEU A 86 -7.62 -2.81 -5.28
CA LEU A 86 -6.71 -3.61 -4.45
C LEU A 86 -5.74 -4.42 -5.33
N ALA A 87 -6.19 -4.95 -6.46
CA ALA A 87 -5.35 -5.63 -7.42
C ALA A 87 -4.35 -4.67 -8.10
N PHE A 88 -4.77 -3.45 -8.43
CA PHE A 88 -3.85 -2.41 -8.92
C PHE A 88 -2.82 -2.02 -7.85
N THR A 89 -3.26 -1.89 -6.60
CA THR A 89 -2.37 -1.67 -5.44
C THR A 89 -1.34 -2.80 -5.30
N ALA A 90 -1.77 -4.05 -5.46
CA ALA A 90 -0.87 -5.20 -5.48
C ALA A 90 0.15 -5.12 -6.63
N CYS A 91 -0.25 -4.65 -7.82
CA CYS A 91 0.70 -4.39 -8.91
C CYS A 91 1.74 -3.32 -8.55
N ILE A 92 1.35 -2.24 -7.85
CA ILE A 92 2.28 -1.20 -7.40
C ILE A 92 3.30 -1.81 -6.41
N LEU A 93 2.82 -2.59 -5.44
CA LEU A 93 3.69 -3.22 -4.43
C LEU A 93 4.63 -4.26 -5.03
N ASP A 94 4.15 -5.08 -5.98
CA ASP A 94 4.97 -6.08 -6.70
C ASP A 94 6.02 -5.44 -7.61
N ALA A 95 5.78 -4.22 -8.10
CA ALA A 95 6.74 -3.46 -8.90
C ALA A 95 7.87 -2.84 -8.07
N LEU A 96 7.78 -2.85 -6.73
CA LEU A 96 8.83 -2.33 -5.87
C LEU A 96 10.09 -3.18 -5.97
N SER A 97 11.20 -2.50 -6.20
CA SER A 97 12.50 -3.15 -6.31
C SER A 97 13.18 -3.32 -4.95
N HIS A 98 14.21 -4.16 -4.88
CA HIS A 98 15.01 -4.37 -3.66
C HIS A 98 15.62 -3.07 -3.08
N ARG A 99 15.92 -2.07 -3.95
CA ARG A 99 16.51 -0.78 -3.53
C ARG A 99 15.48 0.16 -2.89
N PHE A 100 14.17 -0.07 -3.09
CA PHE A 100 13.09 0.73 -2.50
C PHE A 100 13.30 0.93 -1.01
N ALA A 101 13.53 -0.17 -0.28
CA ALA A 101 13.69 -0.14 1.17
C ALA A 101 14.83 0.76 1.65
N ALA A 102 15.94 0.84 0.91
CA ALA A 102 17.04 1.74 1.26
C ALA A 102 16.61 3.22 1.11
N SER A 103 15.99 3.57 -0.02
CA SER A 103 15.49 4.93 -0.27
C SER A 103 14.42 5.33 0.74
N PHE A 104 13.47 4.44 1.00
CA PHE A 104 12.37 4.65 1.93
C PHE A 104 12.85 4.85 3.37
N ARG A 105 13.78 4.01 3.86
CA ARG A 105 14.36 4.20 5.21
C ARG A 105 15.12 5.53 5.32
N THR A 106 15.83 5.96 4.28
CA THR A 106 16.50 7.28 4.27
C THR A 106 15.48 8.42 4.29
N ALA A 107 14.38 8.31 3.54
CA ALA A 107 13.32 9.32 3.48
C ALA A 107 12.43 9.35 4.74
N SER A 108 12.39 8.25 5.51
CA SER A 108 11.66 8.15 6.78
C SER A 108 12.42 8.73 7.97
N LEU A 109 13.68 9.14 7.79
CA LEU A 109 14.44 9.78 8.86
C LEU A 109 13.90 11.20 9.09
N PRO A 110 13.67 11.61 10.35
CA PRO A 110 13.30 12.98 10.65
C PRO A 110 14.40 13.91 10.14
N CYS A 111 14.05 14.81 9.23
CA CYS A 111 14.96 15.85 8.76
C CYS A 111 15.19 16.82 9.93
N THR A 112 16.25 16.61 10.70
CA THR A 112 16.62 17.57 11.74
C THR A 112 17.22 18.79 11.05
N PRO A 113 16.61 19.99 11.16
CA PRO A 113 17.19 21.20 10.60
C PRO A 113 18.24 21.70 11.57
N THR A 114 19.39 21.02 11.67
CA THR A 114 20.55 21.62 12.34
C THR A 114 21.41 22.36 11.31
N PRO A 115 21.74 23.64 11.54
CA PRO A 115 22.56 24.42 10.61
C PRO A 115 24.03 23.98 10.60
N PHE A 116 24.42 22.99 11.41
CA PHE A 116 25.79 22.49 11.52
C PHE A 116 25.96 21.18 10.75
N ARG A 117 26.58 21.30 9.56
CA ARG A 117 27.06 20.22 8.67
C ARG A 117 28.14 19.30 9.27
N TYR A 118 28.23 19.16 10.59
CA TYR A 118 29.26 18.38 11.28
C TYR A 118 28.67 17.39 12.29
N VAL A 119 27.88 16.42 11.83
CA VAL A 119 27.62 15.23 12.64
C VAL A 119 27.47 13.93 11.81
N PRO A 120 28.48 13.50 11.02
CA PRO A 120 28.39 12.23 10.29
C PRO A 120 28.59 10.99 11.18
N LEU A 121 28.99 11.17 12.46
CA LEU A 121 29.29 10.06 13.36
C LEU A 121 28.12 9.64 14.26
N PHE A 122 27.33 10.57 14.80
CA PHE A 122 26.22 10.24 15.70
C PHE A 122 24.95 9.77 14.97
N ALA A 123 24.75 10.16 13.70
CA ALA A 123 23.63 9.68 12.89
C ALA A 123 23.70 8.17 12.58
N LYS A 124 24.89 7.56 12.64
CA LYS A 124 25.06 6.09 12.50
C LYS A 124 24.81 5.31 13.80
N LEU A 125 24.83 6.00 14.94
CA LEU A 125 24.60 5.41 16.28
C LEU A 125 23.16 5.59 16.77
N GLN A 126 22.40 6.53 16.17
CA GLN A 126 20.97 6.61 16.44
C GLN A 126 20.25 5.46 15.74
N ARG A 127 19.69 4.57 16.56
CA ARG A 127 18.75 3.53 16.15
C ARG A 127 17.67 4.21 15.30
N GLN A 128 17.56 3.83 14.03
CA GLN A 128 16.52 4.36 13.15
C GLN A 128 15.16 4.20 13.86
N PRO A 129 14.30 5.22 13.85
CA PRO A 129 12.97 5.09 14.42
C PRO A 129 12.28 3.88 13.76
N PRO A 130 11.50 3.10 14.52
CA PRO A 130 10.83 1.93 13.97
C PRO A 130 9.89 2.37 12.85
N VAL A 131 10.29 2.10 11.60
CA VAL A 131 9.44 2.41 10.45
C VAL A 131 8.39 1.33 10.34
N ARG A 132 7.12 1.76 10.36
CA ARG A 132 5.96 0.88 10.20
C ARG A 132 5.77 0.54 8.72
N PRO A 133 5.96 -0.71 8.29
CA PRO A 133 5.84 -1.07 6.88
C PRO A 133 4.42 -0.88 6.33
N GLU A 134 3.40 -0.81 7.18
CA GLU A 134 2.00 -0.62 6.78
C GLU A 134 1.76 0.73 6.09
N VAL A 135 2.62 1.73 6.32
CA VAL A 135 2.55 3.03 5.60
C VAL A 135 2.78 2.86 4.11
N VAL A 136 3.55 1.84 3.70
CA VAL A 136 3.83 1.55 2.28
C VAL A 136 2.55 1.05 1.61
N ILE A 137 1.77 0.20 2.29
CA ILE A 137 0.47 -0.26 1.77
C ILE A 137 -0.51 0.91 1.69
N LEU A 138 -0.62 1.71 2.74
CA LEU A 138 -1.52 2.87 2.76
C LEU A 138 -1.16 3.89 1.66
N ALA A 139 0.13 4.12 1.43
CA ALA A 139 0.63 4.96 0.34
C ALA A 139 0.27 4.38 -1.04
N ALA A 140 0.43 3.06 -1.23
CA ALA A 140 0.08 2.40 -2.48
C ALA A 140 -1.44 2.44 -2.75
N LEU A 141 -2.28 2.25 -1.72
CA LEU A 141 -3.74 2.42 -1.83
C LEU A 141 -4.12 3.84 -2.24
N SER A 142 -3.50 4.84 -1.60
CA SER A 142 -3.70 6.25 -1.93
C SER A 142 -3.32 6.56 -3.39
N LEU A 143 -2.22 5.99 -3.89
CA LEU A 143 -1.78 6.14 -5.28
C LEU A 143 -2.74 5.43 -6.25
N ALA A 144 -3.18 4.21 -5.94
CA ALA A 144 -4.12 3.46 -6.77
C ALA A 144 -5.45 4.20 -6.92
N HIS A 145 -6.01 4.68 -5.81
CA HIS A 145 -7.22 5.49 -5.81
C HIS A 145 -7.03 6.79 -6.58
N GLY A 146 -5.93 7.51 -6.36
CA GLY A 146 -5.67 8.77 -7.05
C GLY A 146 -5.36 8.61 -8.54
N TRP A 147 -5.04 7.39 -9.00
CA TRP A 147 -4.79 7.07 -10.40
C TRP A 147 -6.06 6.64 -11.14
N LEU A 148 -6.98 5.92 -10.47
CA LEU A 148 -8.15 5.33 -11.10
C LEU A 148 -9.43 6.16 -10.95
N GLU A 149 -9.54 6.99 -9.91
CA GLU A 149 -10.71 7.83 -9.68
C GLU A 149 -10.47 9.29 -10.10
N ASP A 150 -11.49 9.91 -10.69
CA ASP A 150 -11.45 11.32 -11.10
C ASP A 150 -11.42 12.29 -9.91
N GLN A 151 -11.85 11.84 -8.73
CA GLN A 151 -11.92 12.63 -7.50
C GLN A 151 -10.99 12.04 -6.43
N PRO A 152 -9.67 12.32 -6.48
CA PRO A 152 -8.73 11.76 -5.53
C PRO A 152 -8.98 12.30 -4.12
N ARG A 153 -8.95 11.42 -3.12
CA ARG A 153 -8.92 11.82 -1.70
C ARG A 153 -7.60 12.49 -1.37
N SER A 154 -7.63 13.55 -0.55
CA SER A 154 -6.41 14.25 -0.13
C SER A 154 -5.51 13.34 0.72
N THR A 155 -4.20 13.57 0.71
CA THR A 155 -3.28 12.78 1.54
C THR A 155 -3.52 13.00 3.04
N ALA A 156 -4.04 14.17 3.43
CA ALA A 156 -4.51 14.42 4.79
C ALA A 156 -5.68 13.52 5.17
N HIS A 157 -6.62 13.29 4.24
CA HIS A 157 -7.73 12.36 4.45
C HIS A 157 -7.23 10.91 4.59
N TRP A 158 -6.33 10.46 3.71
CA TRP A 158 -5.72 9.13 3.82
C TRP A 158 -4.96 8.93 5.14
N ALA A 159 -4.23 9.93 5.61
CA ALA A 159 -3.49 9.83 6.88
C ALA A 159 -4.42 9.82 8.11
N SER A 160 -5.45 10.69 8.12
CA SER A 160 -6.34 10.86 9.27
C SER A 160 -7.48 9.85 9.35
N VAL A 161 -8.20 9.64 8.25
CA VAL A 161 -9.38 8.76 8.19
C VAL A 161 -8.94 7.32 7.97
N GLU A 162 -8.28 7.06 6.84
CA GLU A 162 -7.94 5.69 6.43
C GLU A 162 -6.82 5.11 7.30
N GLY A 163 -5.80 5.92 7.57
CA GLY A 163 -4.71 5.60 8.49
C GLY A 163 -5.08 5.68 9.96
N ALA A 164 -6.31 6.06 10.32
CA ALA A 164 -6.75 6.30 11.71
C ALA A 164 -5.80 7.21 12.51
N ALA A 165 -5.23 8.23 11.85
CA ALA A 165 -4.22 9.14 12.39
C ALA A 165 -2.96 8.46 12.95
N MET A 166 -2.69 7.20 12.59
CA MET A 166 -1.48 6.48 12.98
C MET A 166 -0.23 6.98 12.24
N PHE A 167 -0.43 7.69 11.13
CA PHE A 167 0.63 8.22 10.28
C PHE A 167 0.44 9.71 10.08
N THR A 168 1.56 10.42 10.05
CA THR A 168 1.56 11.82 9.65
C THR A 168 1.38 11.95 8.14
N THR A 169 0.86 13.09 7.70
CA THR A 169 0.75 13.41 6.26
C THR A 169 2.11 13.39 5.57
N TRP A 170 3.16 13.79 6.29
CA TRP A 170 4.53 13.77 5.79
C TRP A 170 5.06 12.36 5.59
N GLU A 171 4.86 11.44 6.54
CA GLU A 171 5.26 10.03 6.38
C GLU A 171 4.57 9.39 5.17
N LEU A 172 3.28 9.68 5.00
CA LEU A 172 2.51 9.17 3.88
C LEU A 172 2.96 9.76 2.54
N GLU A 173 3.19 11.08 2.46
CA GLU A 173 3.73 11.72 1.25
C GLU A 173 5.15 11.26 0.91
N SER A 174 6.00 11.08 1.93
CA SER A 174 7.35 10.56 1.79
C SER A 174 7.31 9.14 1.21
N ALA A 175 6.44 8.28 1.75
CA ALA A 175 6.21 6.93 1.24
C ALA A 175 5.71 6.93 -0.22
N LYS A 176 4.71 7.75 -0.56
CA LYS A 176 4.20 7.91 -1.93
C LYS A 176 5.31 8.32 -2.90
N THR A 177 6.11 9.30 -2.51
CA THR A 177 7.24 9.80 -3.30
C THR A 177 8.30 8.71 -3.50
N CYS A 178 8.62 7.92 -2.48
CA CYS A 178 9.56 6.81 -2.60
C CYS A 178 9.04 5.72 -3.54
N ILE A 179 7.76 5.35 -3.44
CA ILE A 179 7.13 4.37 -4.34
C ILE A 179 7.22 4.87 -5.78
N LEU A 180 6.75 6.10 -6.03
CA LEU A 180 6.73 6.69 -7.37
C LEU A 180 8.14 6.79 -7.97
N LYS A 181 9.14 7.20 -7.20
CA LYS A 181 10.54 7.23 -7.66
C LYS A 181 11.07 5.85 -8.00
N ASP A 182 10.71 4.83 -7.22
CA ASP A 182 11.25 3.48 -7.44
C ASP A 182 10.66 2.80 -8.68
N VAL A 183 9.38 3.05 -8.97
CA VAL A 183 8.68 2.59 -10.19
C VAL A 183 8.89 3.51 -11.40
N ASP A 184 9.86 4.44 -11.32
CA ASP A 184 10.17 5.44 -12.35
C ASP A 184 8.96 6.29 -12.79
N TYR A 185 8.05 6.60 -11.86
CA TYR A 185 6.76 7.26 -12.08
C TYR A 185 5.86 6.54 -13.12
N GLY A 186 6.16 5.28 -13.40
CA GLY A 186 5.57 4.49 -14.47
C GLY A 186 4.30 3.74 -14.08
N LEU A 187 3.35 4.36 -13.35
CA LEU A 187 2.08 3.68 -13.01
C LEU A 187 1.30 3.25 -14.26
N PHE A 188 1.40 4.02 -15.35
CA PHE A 188 0.83 3.67 -16.66
C PHE A 188 1.38 2.38 -17.28
N ARG A 189 2.52 1.87 -16.80
CA ARG A 189 3.10 0.59 -17.26
C ARG A 189 2.34 -0.61 -16.70
N ILE A 190 1.50 -0.42 -15.68
CA ILE A 190 0.65 -1.46 -15.14
C ILE A 190 -0.45 -1.75 -16.16
N THR A 191 -0.35 -2.92 -16.78
CA THR A 191 -1.31 -3.38 -17.80
C THR A 191 -2.49 -4.10 -17.17
N ASP A 192 -3.64 -4.13 -17.85
CA ASP A 192 -4.82 -4.90 -17.40
C ASP A 192 -4.46 -6.38 -17.12
N LYS A 193 -3.61 -7.00 -17.94
CA LYS A 193 -3.13 -8.38 -17.71
C LYS A 193 -2.42 -8.57 -16.37
N MET A 194 -1.71 -7.55 -15.88
CA MET A 194 -1.07 -7.58 -14.56
C MET A 194 -2.12 -7.48 -13.46
N VAL A 195 -3.09 -6.58 -13.61
CA VAL A 195 -4.19 -6.40 -12.65
C VAL A 195 -5.03 -7.67 -12.54
N GLN A 196 -5.43 -8.27 -13.67
CA GLN A 196 -6.19 -9.53 -13.67
C GLN A 196 -5.44 -10.67 -12.97
N ARG A 197 -4.10 -10.74 -13.14
CA ARG A 197 -3.25 -11.72 -12.45
C ARG A 197 -3.26 -11.50 -10.93
N MET A 198 -3.11 -10.26 -10.48
CA MET A 198 -3.12 -9.94 -9.05
C MET A 198 -4.51 -10.14 -8.43
N LEU A 199 -5.55 -9.81 -9.17
CA LEU A 199 -6.95 -10.03 -8.80
C LEU A 199 -7.26 -11.52 -8.61
N ALA A 200 -6.76 -12.38 -9.50
CA ALA A 200 -6.84 -13.83 -9.31
C ALA A 200 -6.12 -14.29 -8.03
N GLY A 201 -4.96 -13.70 -7.72
CA GLY A 201 -4.20 -13.96 -6.48
C GLY A 201 -4.94 -13.54 -5.21
N LEU A 202 -5.61 -12.38 -5.23
CA LEU A 202 -6.44 -11.88 -4.13
C LEU A 202 -7.63 -12.80 -3.86
N ARG A 203 -8.38 -13.18 -4.92
CA ARG A 203 -9.52 -14.11 -4.81
C ARG A 203 -9.09 -15.51 -4.34
N ALA A 204 -7.96 -16.01 -4.83
CA ALA A 204 -7.42 -17.30 -4.39
C ALA A 204 -7.08 -17.32 -2.90
N ASN A 205 -6.49 -16.25 -2.35
CA ASN A 205 -6.19 -16.18 -0.92
C ASN A 205 -7.45 -16.10 -0.05
N ALA A 206 -8.49 -15.38 -0.49
CA ALA A 206 -9.77 -15.31 0.21
C ALA A 206 -10.41 -16.71 0.34
N THR A 207 -10.48 -17.45 -0.77
CA THR A 207 -11.04 -18.82 -0.76
C THR A 207 -10.20 -19.83 0.02
N GLY A 208 -8.86 -19.67 0.04
CA GLY A 208 -7.95 -20.56 0.76
C GLY A 208 -8.05 -20.44 2.28
N LEU A 209 -8.27 -19.23 2.80
CA LEU A 209 -8.45 -18.97 4.24
C LEU A 209 -9.85 -19.38 4.73
N ALA A 210 -10.90 -19.16 3.95
CA ALA A 210 -12.26 -19.64 4.26
C ALA A 210 -12.33 -21.17 4.42
N ARG A 211 -11.47 -21.92 3.72
CA ARG A 211 -11.36 -23.39 3.82
C ARG A 211 -10.56 -23.84 5.05
N GLN A 212 -9.73 -22.99 5.65
CA GLN A 212 -9.04 -23.29 6.91
C GLN A 212 -9.94 -23.08 8.12
N GLU A 213 -10.84 -22.10 8.10
CA GLU A 213 -11.74 -21.81 9.23
C GLU A 213 -12.90 -22.81 9.35
N SER A 214 -13.39 -23.33 8.23
CA SER A 214 -14.46 -24.35 8.19
C SER A 214 -14.01 -25.78 8.53
N GLY A 215 -12.71 -25.99 8.78
CA GLY A 215 -12.10 -27.29 9.06
C GLY A 215 -11.49 -27.45 10.46
N ALA A 216 -11.83 -26.59 11.42
CA ALA A 216 -11.23 -26.62 12.75
C ALA A 216 -11.96 -27.57 13.72
N PHE A 217 -12.03 -28.86 13.39
CA PHE A 217 -12.15 -29.96 14.37
C PHE A 217 -11.78 -31.31 13.72
N GLU A 218 -10.59 -31.45 13.16
CA GLU A 218 -9.92 -32.76 13.14
C GLU A 218 -8.43 -32.64 13.43
N GLU A 219 -8.02 -33.44 14.40
CA GLU A 219 -6.70 -33.57 14.97
C GLU A 219 -5.79 -34.35 14.01
N LYS A 220 -4.52 -33.90 13.91
CA LYS A 220 -3.33 -34.58 13.35
C LYS A 220 -3.14 -34.57 11.83
N GLU A 221 -2.05 -33.92 11.38
CA GLU A 221 -0.83 -34.68 11.06
C GLU A 221 0.42 -33.80 10.84
N LYS A 222 1.39 -34.01 11.74
CA LYS A 222 2.85 -34.09 11.55
C LYS A 222 3.47 -33.28 10.39
N ARG A 223 4.07 -32.14 10.74
CA ARG A 223 5.13 -31.50 9.93
C ARG A 223 6.37 -32.41 9.86
N PRO A 224 7.00 -32.61 8.70
CA PRO A 224 8.32 -33.23 8.63
C PRO A 224 9.37 -32.26 9.20
N LYS A 225 10.01 -32.68 10.29
CA LYS A 225 11.25 -32.04 10.78
C LYS A 225 12.36 -32.37 9.78
N LEU A 226 12.82 -31.38 9.03
CA LEU A 226 14.07 -31.46 8.29
C LEU A 226 15.23 -31.47 9.29
N SER A 227 15.56 -32.65 9.83
CA SER A 227 16.81 -32.84 10.55
C SER A 227 17.93 -33.05 9.52
N LEU A 228 18.72 -32.00 9.28
CA LEU A 228 20.02 -32.11 8.63
C LEU A 228 20.94 -32.94 9.53
N LYS A 229 21.03 -34.25 9.27
CA LYS A 229 22.09 -35.10 9.85
C LYS A 229 23.39 -34.77 9.11
N MET A 230 24.17 -33.82 9.62
CA MET A 230 25.58 -33.72 9.26
C MET A 230 26.34 -34.82 10.01
N ARG A 231 26.83 -35.83 9.28
CA ARG A 231 27.88 -36.73 9.79
C ARG A 231 29.18 -35.91 9.84
N GLY A 232 29.71 -35.69 11.04
CA GLY A 232 30.92 -34.91 11.29
C GLY A 232 30.63 -33.78 12.28
N ALA A 233 30.45 -34.11 13.55
CA ALA A 233 30.27 -33.13 14.60
C ALA A 233 31.62 -32.52 14.98
N ALA A 234 31.92 -31.33 14.47
CA ALA A 234 33.06 -30.56 14.98
C ALA A 234 32.65 -29.88 16.30
N THR A 235 33.31 -30.25 17.39
CA THR A 235 33.10 -29.64 18.71
C THR A 235 33.90 -28.34 18.80
N TRP A 236 33.20 -27.25 19.13
CA TRP A 236 33.79 -25.95 19.36
C TRP A 236 34.25 -25.87 20.81
N VAL A 237 35.55 -25.79 21.04
CA VAL A 237 36.15 -25.69 22.38
C VAL A 237 37.15 -24.53 22.33
N HIS A 238 36.93 -23.49 23.15
CA HIS A 238 37.79 -22.28 23.24
C HIS A 238 37.97 -21.50 21.92
N GLY A 239 36.94 -21.44 21.08
CA GLY A 239 36.96 -20.62 19.86
C GLY A 239 37.79 -21.17 18.71
N MET A 240 38.30 -22.41 18.81
CA MET A 240 38.93 -23.12 17.70
C MET A 240 38.15 -24.39 17.34
N GLN A 241 38.07 -24.67 16.03
CA GLN A 241 37.48 -25.88 15.48
C GLN A 241 38.58 -26.94 15.33
N THR A 242 38.48 -28.03 16.09
CA THR A 242 39.42 -29.17 15.98
C THR A 242 38.70 -30.40 15.40
N PRO A 243 39.24 -31.07 14.38
CA PRO A 243 38.72 -32.36 13.92
C PRO A 243 38.96 -33.45 14.97
N GLU A 244 38.04 -34.42 15.02
CA GLU A 244 37.96 -35.49 16.01
C GLU A 244 39.24 -36.36 16.04
N PRO A 245 39.75 -36.77 17.22
CA PRO A 245 40.90 -37.68 17.30
C PRO A 245 40.50 -39.09 16.85
N SER A 246 41.31 -39.68 15.96
CA SER A 246 41.13 -41.06 15.48
C SER A 246 41.22 -42.08 16.62
N PRO A 247 40.45 -43.19 16.57
CA PRO A 247 40.46 -44.26 17.57
C PRO A 247 41.78 -45.06 17.60
#